data_AF-A0A5C9E1N8-F1
#
_entry.id   AF-A0A5C9E1N8-F1
#
_cell.length_a   1.000
_cell.length_b   1.000
_cell.length_c   1.000
_cell.angle_alpha   90.00
_cell.angle_beta   90.00
_cell.angle_gamma   90.00
#
_symmetry.space_group_name_H-M   'P 1'
#
loop_
_entity.id
_entity.type
_entity.pdbx_description
1 polymer ?
#
loop_
_entity_poly.entity_id
_entity_poly.type
_entity_poly.pdbx_seq_one_letter_code
_entity_poly.pdbx_strand_id
1 'polypeptide(L)'
;MSLDFYNPPSALLASGSKKGVDLGGQKCIISIDENHNLYNEGYIYTEMSWGEFYEDVAGIEDQIDTFTTKEYSSIREDPDALVKEITSTLKRIMDENRLYYGIGDFEVDAFLNQNTIIPGLKLDTELINKLLEAHKESRDKDLFPTLIKDEEGERYINISFRGTNKDRLHFSGDNLEDISDNLRMAKGFATGIVCATKEAALFFMMNDKIVFREDATAEFYIDQKSIETIESGIKNNELFPVNWFRFDIGIRSFETLELWDDIKDNAELKQILKEYDDYIINFVINKYQKYATSTKMSAEFEKDFDEMSWWEKRKALKDMRDAIKILTKEYKE
;
A
#
# COMPACT_ATOMS: atom_id res chain seq x y z
N MET A 1 5.29 6.18 -14.13
CA MET A 1 6.49 5.43 -13.74
C MET A 1 6.01 4.06 -13.32
N SER A 2 6.66 3.00 -13.82
CA SER A 2 6.43 1.63 -13.34
C SER A 2 7.37 1.41 -12.16
N LEU A 3 6.90 0.71 -11.14
CA LEU A 3 7.66 0.31 -9.96
C LEU A 3 7.63 -1.21 -9.89
N ASP A 4 8.62 -1.82 -9.24
CA ASP A 4 8.58 -3.25 -8.99
C ASP A 4 7.91 -3.51 -7.63
N PHE A 5 7.04 -4.52 -7.58
CA PHE A 5 6.50 -5.05 -6.33
C PHE A 5 7.02 -6.48 -6.14
N TYR A 6 8.03 -6.61 -5.29
CA TYR A 6 8.70 -7.86 -4.93
C TYR A 6 7.85 -8.68 -3.96
N ASN A 7 7.87 -9.99 -4.20
CA ASN A 7 7.07 -11.02 -3.52
C ASN A 7 5.58 -10.64 -3.44
N PRO A 8 4.96 -10.22 -4.56
CA PRO A 8 3.65 -9.60 -4.55
C PRO A 8 2.59 -10.57 -3.99
N PRO A 9 1.59 -10.06 -3.26
CA PRO A 9 0.45 -10.87 -2.83
C PRO A 9 -0.17 -11.61 -4.02
N SER A 10 -0.42 -12.90 -3.85
CA SER A 10 -1.11 -13.75 -4.82
C SER A 10 -2.50 -13.21 -5.21
N ALA A 11 -3.16 -12.45 -4.33
CA ALA A 11 -4.39 -11.73 -4.64
C ALA A 11 -4.24 -10.77 -5.83
N LEU A 12 -3.05 -10.21 -6.09
CA LEU A 12 -2.77 -9.37 -7.27
C LEU A 12 -2.61 -10.17 -8.57
N LEU A 13 -2.52 -11.49 -8.45
CA LEU A 13 -2.40 -12.44 -9.55
C LEU A 13 -3.67 -13.32 -9.65
N ALA A 14 -4.70 -13.00 -8.87
CA ALA A 14 -5.95 -13.73 -8.82
C ALA A 14 -6.67 -13.65 -10.16
N SER A 15 -7.24 -14.78 -10.59
CA SER A 15 -7.80 -14.92 -11.91
C SER A 15 -9.20 -15.53 -11.90
N GLY A 16 -9.96 -15.24 -12.94
CA GLY A 16 -11.30 -15.77 -13.16
C GLY A 16 -11.39 -16.60 -14.44
N SER A 17 -12.31 -17.57 -14.44
CA SER A 17 -12.70 -18.35 -15.60
C SER A 17 -14.21 -18.62 -15.58
N LYS A 18 -14.77 -19.18 -16.65
CA LYS A 18 -16.18 -19.62 -16.62
C LYS A 18 -16.40 -20.85 -15.74
N LYS A 19 -15.34 -21.51 -15.26
CA LYS A 19 -15.48 -22.62 -14.31
C LYS A 19 -15.50 -22.15 -12.87
N GLY A 20 -15.04 -20.93 -12.62
CA GLY A 20 -14.79 -20.47 -11.27
C GLY A 20 -13.82 -19.32 -11.24
N VAL A 21 -13.62 -18.79 -10.04
CA VAL A 21 -12.85 -17.58 -9.79
C VAL A 21 -12.07 -17.72 -8.48
N ASP A 22 -10.91 -17.06 -8.42
CA ASP A 22 -10.20 -16.89 -7.16
C ASP A 22 -11.00 -15.99 -6.21
N LEU A 23 -10.99 -16.33 -4.93
CA LEU A 23 -11.79 -15.73 -3.86
C LEU A 23 -10.90 -15.40 -2.66
N GLY A 24 -11.39 -14.46 -1.86
CA GLY A 24 -10.77 -13.97 -0.64
C GLY A 24 -9.60 -13.02 -0.90
N GLY A 25 -8.61 -13.03 -0.01
CA GLY A 25 -7.61 -11.97 -0.02
C GLY A 25 -6.46 -12.12 0.94
N GLN A 26 -5.62 -11.08 0.95
CA GLN A 26 -4.36 -11.05 1.68
C GLN A 26 -4.12 -9.66 2.25
N LYS A 27 -3.69 -9.65 3.52
CA LYS A 27 -3.21 -8.44 4.19
C LYS A 27 -1.75 -8.61 4.53
N CYS A 28 -0.92 -7.69 4.05
CA CYS A 28 0.54 -7.78 4.17
C CYS A 28 1.18 -6.48 4.68
N ILE A 29 2.37 -6.64 5.26
CA ILE A 29 3.26 -5.55 5.62
C ILE A 29 4.12 -5.20 4.40
N ILE A 30 4.24 -3.92 4.08
CA ILE A 30 4.94 -3.44 2.90
C ILE A 30 6.09 -2.53 3.30
N SER A 31 7.24 -2.72 2.67
CA SER A 31 8.38 -1.80 2.72
C SER A 31 8.65 -1.17 1.35
N ILE A 32 9.44 -0.11 1.34
CA ILE A 32 9.88 0.63 0.15
C ILE A 32 11.39 0.87 0.19
N ASP A 33 12.07 0.74 -0.95
CA ASP A 33 13.50 1.03 -1.10
C ASP A 33 13.78 2.41 -1.73
N GLU A 34 15.05 2.72 -1.98
CA GLU A 34 15.50 3.98 -2.58
C GLU A 34 15.04 4.15 -4.04
N ASN A 35 14.81 3.02 -4.73
CA ASN A 35 14.32 2.98 -6.10
C ASN A 35 12.79 3.01 -6.18
N HIS A 36 12.13 3.19 -5.03
CA HIS A 36 10.68 3.24 -4.88
C HIS A 36 9.98 1.90 -5.15
N ASN A 37 10.72 0.81 -5.16
CA ASN A 37 10.16 -0.53 -5.28
C ASN A 37 9.49 -0.93 -3.96
N LEU A 38 8.38 -1.67 -4.07
CA LEU A 38 7.66 -2.19 -2.94
C LEU A 38 8.07 -3.63 -2.66
N TYR A 39 8.10 -4.02 -1.39
CA TYR A 39 8.39 -5.38 -0.97
C TYR A 39 7.32 -5.85 -0.02
N ASN A 40 6.82 -7.06 -0.26
CA ASN A 40 5.98 -7.74 0.71
C ASN A 40 6.87 -8.40 1.76
N GLU A 41 6.80 -7.90 2.98
CA GLU A 41 7.65 -8.33 4.09
C GLU A 41 7.05 -9.50 4.87
N GLY A 42 5.76 -9.78 4.68
CA GLY A 42 5.05 -10.80 5.44
C GLY A 42 3.54 -10.58 5.43
N TYR A 43 2.81 -11.64 5.77
CA TYR A 43 1.34 -11.64 5.77
C TYR A 43 0.80 -11.61 7.20
N ILE A 44 -0.17 -10.73 7.45
CA ILE A 44 -1.02 -10.77 8.65
C ILE A 44 -2.11 -11.82 8.46
N TYR A 45 -2.68 -11.88 7.25
CA TYR A 45 -3.48 -13.02 6.85
C TYR A 45 -3.39 -13.26 5.35
N THR A 46 -3.73 -14.48 4.99
CA THR A 46 -3.97 -14.96 3.64
C THR A 46 -5.12 -15.93 3.71
N GLU A 47 -6.16 -15.66 2.94
CA GLU A 47 -7.37 -16.47 2.84
C GLU A 47 -7.74 -16.54 1.35
N MET A 48 -7.05 -17.38 0.59
CA MET A 48 -7.29 -17.55 -0.84
C MET A 48 -8.03 -18.86 -1.10
N SER A 49 -9.10 -18.80 -1.88
CA SER A 49 -9.89 -19.96 -2.29
C SER A 49 -10.18 -19.94 -3.79
N TRP A 50 -10.54 -21.09 -4.35
CA TRP A 50 -11.10 -21.21 -5.68
C TRP A 50 -12.58 -21.52 -5.55
N GLY A 51 -13.46 -20.63 -6.01
CA GLY A 51 -14.90 -20.88 -6.10
C GLY A 51 -15.27 -21.42 -7.46
N GLU A 52 -15.82 -22.63 -7.53
CA GLU A 52 -16.33 -23.23 -8.76
C GLU A 52 -17.77 -22.79 -9.01
N PHE A 53 -18.12 -22.48 -10.26
CA PHE A 53 -19.47 -22.10 -10.65
C PHE A 53 -20.33 -23.32 -11.02
N TYR A 54 -21.65 -23.17 -10.96
CA TYR A 54 -22.59 -24.18 -11.46
C TYR A 54 -22.45 -24.36 -12.98
N GLU A 55 -21.97 -25.52 -13.44
CA GLU A 55 -21.80 -25.77 -14.88
C GLU A 55 -23.12 -26.18 -15.60
N ASP A 56 -24.10 -26.73 -14.87
CA ASP A 56 -25.26 -27.45 -15.47
C ASP A 56 -26.66 -26.92 -15.07
N VAL A 57 -26.76 -25.73 -14.47
CA VAL A 57 -28.06 -25.16 -14.04
C VAL A 57 -28.34 -23.83 -14.73
N ALA A 58 -29.27 -23.87 -15.69
CA ALA A 58 -29.68 -22.71 -16.46
C ALA A 58 -30.22 -21.57 -15.57
N GLY A 59 -29.60 -20.40 -15.66
CA GLY A 59 -29.96 -19.19 -14.92
C GLY A 59 -29.18 -18.94 -13.62
N ILE A 60 -28.28 -19.83 -13.22
CA ILE A 60 -27.40 -19.65 -12.04
C ILE A 60 -25.93 -20.03 -12.31
N GLU A 61 -25.53 -20.08 -13.58
CA GLU A 61 -24.21 -20.52 -14.03
C GLU A 61 -23.05 -19.64 -13.53
N ASP A 62 -23.37 -18.48 -12.96
CA ASP A 62 -22.42 -17.53 -12.38
C ASP A 62 -22.42 -17.54 -10.85
N GLN A 63 -23.19 -18.44 -10.22
CA GLN A 63 -23.20 -18.63 -8.77
C GLN A 63 -22.17 -19.69 -8.38
N ILE A 64 -21.53 -19.48 -7.23
CA ILE A 64 -20.57 -20.42 -6.66
C ILE A 64 -21.33 -21.66 -6.17
N ASP A 65 -20.98 -22.83 -6.71
CA ASP A 65 -21.47 -24.15 -6.31
C ASP A 65 -20.65 -24.68 -5.13
N THR A 66 -19.33 -24.72 -5.31
CA THR A 66 -18.39 -25.19 -4.28
C THR A 66 -17.19 -24.26 -4.19
N PHE A 67 -16.45 -24.33 -3.08
CA PHE A 67 -15.18 -23.64 -2.96
C PHE A 67 -14.11 -24.55 -2.35
N THR A 68 -12.88 -24.39 -2.82
CA THR A 68 -11.71 -25.11 -2.34
C THR A 68 -10.65 -24.13 -1.86
N THR A 69 -10.21 -24.26 -0.61
CA THR A 69 -9.12 -23.44 -0.08
C THR A 69 -7.82 -23.71 -0.83
N LYS A 70 -7.20 -22.64 -1.34
CA LYS A 70 -5.87 -22.66 -1.98
C LYS A 70 -4.77 -22.36 -0.97
N GLU A 71 -4.96 -21.32 -0.18
CA GLU A 71 -3.99 -20.86 0.81
C GLU A 71 -4.71 -20.29 2.03
N TYR A 72 -4.29 -20.69 3.22
CA TYR A 72 -4.82 -20.17 4.48
C TYR A 72 -3.71 -20.04 5.51
N SER A 73 -3.49 -18.82 5.99
CA SER A 73 -2.59 -18.50 7.10
C SER A 73 -3.07 -17.20 7.74
N SER A 74 -3.26 -17.16 9.05
CA SER A 74 -3.74 -15.97 9.73
C SER A 74 -3.13 -15.86 11.12
N ILE A 75 -2.51 -14.71 11.38
CA ILE A 75 -2.10 -14.27 12.72
C ILE A 75 -3.02 -13.14 13.22
N ARG A 76 -4.12 -12.89 12.50
CA ARG A 76 -5.09 -11.82 12.75
C ARG A 76 -5.75 -11.91 14.14
N GLU A 77 -5.87 -13.11 14.67
CA GLU A 77 -6.52 -13.41 15.96
C GLU A 77 -5.51 -13.83 17.05
N ASP A 78 -4.20 -13.77 16.76
CA ASP A 78 -3.12 -14.15 17.68
C ASP A 78 -2.25 -12.92 18.02
N PRO A 79 -2.45 -12.29 19.20
CA PRO A 79 -1.70 -11.11 19.60
C PRO A 79 -0.19 -11.34 19.69
N ASP A 80 0.25 -12.51 20.18
CA ASP A 80 1.67 -12.81 20.39
C ASP A 80 2.37 -13.05 19.05
N ALA A 81 1.72 -13.79 18.14
CA ALA A 81 2.22 -13.97 16.78
C ALA A 81 2.28 -12.65 16.02
N LEU A 82 1.28 -11.78 16.17
CA LEU A 82 1.23 -10.46 15.54
C LEU A 82 2.35 -9.54 16.02
N VAL A 83 2.59 -9.46 17.34
CA VAL A 83 3.71 -8.69 17.90
C VAL A 83 5.05 -9.20 17.34
N LYS A 84 5.22 -10.52 17.31
CA LYS A 84 6.44 -11.14 16.80
C LYS A 84 6.66 -10.80 15.33
N GLU A 85 5.63 -10.92 14.49
CA GLU A 85 5.70 -10.67 13.05
C GLU A 85 6.04 -9.20 12.76
N ILE A 86 5.38 -8.26 13.43
CA ILE A 86 5.68 -6.82 13.32
C ILE A 86 7.13 -6.55 13.73
N THR A 87 7.57 -7.12 14.85
CA THR A 87 8.91 -6.90 15.39
C THR A 87 9.99 -7.45 14.47
N SER A 88 9.84 -8.68 13.98
CA SER A 88 10.82 -9.27 13.07
C SER A 88 10.85 -8.54 11.73
N THR A 89 9.69 -8.11 11.24
CA THR A 89 9.58 -7.37 9.98
C THR A 89 10.25 -6.01 10.07
N LEU A 90 9.99 -5.21 11.12
CA LEU A 90 10.65 -3.92 11.29
C LEU A 90 12.18 -4.06 11.41
N LYS A 91 12.68 -5.10 12.08
CA LYS A 91 14.13 -5.40 12.14
C LYS A 91 14.70 -5.68 10.75
N ARG A 92 14.06 -6.57 9.99
CA ARG A 92 14.48 -6.89 8.61
C ARG A 92 14.48 -5.66 7.71
N ILE A 93 13.43 -4.83 7.77
CA ILE A 93 13.35 -3.57 7.02
C ILE A 93 14.55 -2.66 7.32
N MET A 94 14.91 -2.51 8.60
CA MET A 94 16.08 -1.71 9.00
C MET A 94 17.41 -2.34 8.54
N ASP A 95 17.55 -3.65 8.69
CA ASP A 95 18.77 -4.39 8.31
C ASP A 95 19.00 -4.34 6.78
N GLU A 96 17.92 -4.33 5.99
CA GLU A 96 17.96 -4.24 4.53
C GLU A 96 17.99 -2.78 4.02
N ASN A 97 18.12 -1.81 4.92
CA ASN A 97 18.15 -0.37 4.59
C ASN A 97 16.93 0.09 3.78
N ARG A 98 15.74 -0.38 4.15
CA ARG A 98 14.44 0.00 3.56
C ARG A 98 13.62 0.83 4.54
N LEU A 99 12.46 1.31 4.10
CA LEU A 99 11.49 2.04 4.92
C LEU A 99 10.17 1.28 4.99
N TYR A 100 9.57 1.20 6.17
CA TYR A 100 8.21 0.69 6.34
C TYR A 100 7.21 1.61 5.63
N TYR A 101 6.61 1.13 4.55
CA TYR A 101 5.65 1.85 3.72
C TYR A 101 4.26 1.90 4.37
N GLY A 102 3.80 0.76 4.88
CA GLY A 102 2.45 0.62 5.42
C GLY A 102 1.92 -0.81 5.39
N ILE A 103 0.60 -0.92 5.49
CA ILE A 103 -0.13 -2.20 5.40
C ILE A 103 -0.96 -2.18 4.12
N GLY A 104 -0.81 -3.22 3.31
CA GLY A 104 -1.63 -3.47 2.13
C GLY A 104 -2.70 -4.51 2.42
N ASP A 105 -3.91 -4.23 1.97
CA ASP A 105 -5.05 -5.14 2.01
C ASP A 105 -5.57 -5.33 0.58
N PHE A 106 -5.75 -6.58 0.17
CA PHE A 106 -6.06 -6.99 -1.20
C PHE A 106 -7.12 -8.07 -1.19
N GLU A 107 -8.23 -7.86 -1.90
CA GLU A 107 -9.36 -8.79 -1.84
C GLU A 107 -10.01 -8.93 -3.22
N VAL A 108 -10.09 -10.17 -3.67
CA VAL A 108 -10.63 -10.57 -4.98
C VAL A 108 -12.15 -10.53 -4.98
N ASP A 109 -12.75 -10.71 -3.80
CA ASP A 109 -14.20 -10.75 -3.60
C ASP A 109 -14.92 -9.45 -3.95
N ALA A 110 -14.17 -8.38 -4.24
CA ALA A 110 -14.56 -7.06 -4.71
C ALA A 110 -15.78 -7.00 -5.62
N PHE A 111 -15.96 -8.03 -6.45
CA PHE A 111 -16.88 -8.02 -7.55
C PHE A 111 -18.07 -8.98 -7.34
N LEU A 112 -18.04 -9.87 -6.35
CA LEU A 112 -18.92 -11.04 -6.34
C LEU A 112 -20.35 -10.78 -5.88
N ASN A 113 -20.62 -9.66 -5.18
CA ASN A 113 -21.98 -9.35 -4.79
C ASN A 113 -22.29 -7.83 -4.84
N GLN A 114 -23.58 -7.50 -5.00
CA GLN A 114 -24.08 -6.12 -5.02
C GLN A 114 -23.96 -5.39 -3.67
N ASN A 115 -23.67 -6.12 -2.60
CA ASN A 115 -23.40 -5.66 -1.24
C ASN A 115 -21.89 -5.64 -0.92
N THR A 116 -21.00 -5.74 -1.92
CA THR A 116 -19.56 -5.84 -1.64
C THR A 116 -19.10 -4.48 -1.12
N ILE A 117 -18.76 -4.45 0.17
CA ILE A 117 -18.31 -3.24 0.83
C ILE A 117 -16.79 -3.20 0.69
N ILE A 118 -16.29 -2.43 -0.28
CA ILE A 118 -14.88 -2.07 -0.33
C ILE A 118 -14.65 -1.05 0.80
N PRO A 119 -13.83 -1.35 1.83
CA PRO A 119 -13.72 -0.49 3.01
C PRO A 119 -13.29 0.93 2.67
N GLY A 120 -14.15 1.90 2.97
CA GLY A 120 -13.87 3.31 2.68
C GLY A 120 -14.18 3.75 1.26
N LEU A 121 -14.71 2.88 0.40
CA LEU A 121 -15.12 3.19 -0.96
C LEU A 121 -16.60 2.83 -1.17
N LYS A 122 -17.38 3.75 -1.75
CA LYS A 122 -18.79 3.52 -2.09
C LYS A 122 -18.95 3.65 -3.59
N LEU A 123 -18.94 2.52 -4.28
CA LEU A 123 -19.22 2.44 -5.72
C LEU A 123 -20.71 2.20 -5.94
N ASP A 124 -21.20 2.64 -7.09
CA ASP A 124 -22.54 2.28 -7.53
C ASP A 124 -22.60 0.80 -7.94
N THR A 125 -23.79 0.20 -7.82
CA THR A 125 -24.00 -1.22 -8.15
C THR A 125 -23.77 -1.52 -9.63
N GLU A 126 -23.98 -0.54 -10.51
CA GLU A 126 -23.80 -0.74 -11.95
C GLU A 126 -22.32 -0.98 -12.30
N LEU A 127 -21.42 -0.18 -11.73
CA LEU A 127 -19.98 -0.31 -11.86
C LEU A 127 -19.49 -1.62 -11.26
N ILE A 128 -19.95 -2.01 -10.07
CA ILE A 128 -19.59 -3.29 -9.45
C ILE A 128 -19.96 -4.46 -10.38
N ASN A 129 -21.17 -4.45 -10.95
CA ASN A 129 -21.58 -5.48 -11.89
C ASN A 129 -20.71 -5.47 -13.17
N LYS A 130 -20.37 -4.30 -13.72
CA LYS A 130 -19.45 -4.20 -14.87
C LYS A 130 -18.07 -4.79 -14.57
N LEU A 131 -17.53 -4.52 -13.38
CA LEU A 131 -16.25 -5.04 -12.94
C LEU A 131 -16.29 -6.56 -12.80
N LEU A 132 -17.38 -7.11 -12.23
CA LEU A 132 -17.59 -8.56 -12.12
C LEU A 132 -17.64 -9.25 -13.47
N GLU A 133 -18.47 -8.74 -14.39
CA GLU A 133 -18.60 -9.34 -15.72
C GLU A 133 -17.26 -9.31 -16.46
N ALA A 134 -16.53 -8.18 -16.38
CA ALA A 134 -15.19 -8.08 -16.96
C ALA A 134 -14.18 -9.06 -16.33
N HIS A 135 -14.25 -9.24 -15.01
CA HIS A 135 -13.39 -10.17 -14.28
C HIS A 135 -13.66 -11.63 -14.69
N LYS A 136 -14.94 -12.03 -14.80
CA LYS A 136 -15.35 -13.36 -15.30
C LYS A 136 -14.92 -13.62 -16.76
N GLU A 137 -14.98 -12.59 -17.61
CA GLU A 137 -14.64 -12.69 -19.04
C GLU A 137 -13.13 -12.82 -19.34
N SER A 138 -12.26 -12.67 -18.34
CA SER A 138 -10.80 -12.78 -18.51
C SER A 138 -10.31 -14.21 -18.83
N ARG A 139 -11.17 -15.21 -18.61
CA ARG A 139 -11.15 -16.68 -18.86
C ARG A 139 -9.88 -17.41 -19.29
N ASP A 140 -9.16 -16.99 -20.31
CA ASP A 140 -8.09 -17.79 -20.94
C ASP A 140 -7.03 -16.91 -21.62
N LYS A 141 -7.02 -15.62 -21.28
CA LYS A 141 -6.21 -14.66 -21.97
C LYS A 141 -4.97 -14.38 -21.10
N ASP A 142 -3.79 -14.51 -21.69
CA ASP A 142 -2.49 -14.13 -21.12
C ASP A 142 -2.46 -12.59 -20.91
N LEU A 143 -3.16 -12.13 -19.86
CA LEU A 143 -3.52 -10.73 -19.58
C LEU A 143 -3.12 -10.24 -18.21
N PHE A 144 -2.73 -11.15 -17.33
CA PHE A 144 -2.29 -10.81 -15.99
C PHE A 144 -0.80 -10.45 -16.02
N PRO A 145 -0.33 -9.64 -15.05
CA PRO A 145 1.07 -9.28 -14.98
C PRO A 145 1.89 -10.55 -14.81
N THR A 146 2.91 -10.72 -15.64
CA THR A 146 3.81 -11.88 -15.52
C THR A 146 4.66 -11.72 -14.28
N LEU A 147 4.79 -12.79 -13.48
CA LEU A 147 5.74 -12.83 -12.37
C LEU A 147 7.16 -12.96 -12.93
N ILE A 148 7.94 -11.90 -12.80
CA ILE A 148 9.32 -11.80 -13.30
C ILE A 148 10.26 -12.26 -12.19
N LYS A 149 11.42 -12.80 -12.56
CA LYS A 149 12.52 -13.07 -11.63
C LYS A 149 13.67 -12.12 -11.93
N ASP A 150 14.22 -11.53 -10.88
CA ASP A 150 15.45 -10.75 -10.99
C ASP A 150 16.71 -11.65 -11.06
N GLU A 151 17.89 -11.01 -11.03
CA GLU A 151 19.17 -11.71 -11.08
C GLU A 151 19.46 -12.54 -9.82
N GLU A 152 18.85 -12.18 -8.67
CA GLU A 152 19.02 -12.84 -7.38
C GLU A 152 17.99 -13.97 -7.16
N GLY A 153 16.99 -14.06 -8.04
CA GLY A 153 15.93 -15.07 -8.04
C GLY A 153 14.67 -14.65 -7.28
N GLU A 154 14.62 -13.42 -6.78
CA GLU A 154 13.42 -12.82 -6.19
C GLU A 154 12.38 -12.57 -7.27
N ARG A 155 11.10 -12.67 -6.87
CA ARG A 155 9.99 -12.58 -7.81
C ARG A 155 9.28 -11.26 -7.67
N TYR A 156 9.00 -10.58 -8.76
CA TYR A 156 8.30 -9.30 -8.75
C TYR A 156 7.29 -9.17 -9.88
N ILE A 157 6.37 -8.22 -9.73
CA ILE A 157 5.55 -7.70 -10.82
C ILE A 157 5.77 -6.21 -10.99
N ASN A 158 5.59 -5.74 -12.22
CA ASN A 158 5.50 -4.31 -12.47
C ASN A 158 4.16 -3.78 -11.96
N ILE A 159 4.19 -2.65 -11.26
CA ILE A 159 3.02 -1.94 -10.80
C ILE A 159 3.05 -0.47 -11.24
N SER A 160 1.88 0.15 -11.35
CA SER A 160 1.80 1.60 -11.49
C SER A 160 0.58 2.17 -10.79
N PHE A 161 0.81 3.23 -10.00
CA PHE A 161 -0.27 4.02 -9.44
C PHE A 161 -0.93 4.93 -10.49
N ARG A 162 -2.27 4.99 -10.44
CA ARG A 162 -3.15 5.78 -11.30
C ARG A 162 -4.17 6.53 -10.44
N GLY A 163 -4.69 7.63 -10.97
CA GLY A 163 -5.63 8.52 -10.28
C GLY A 163 -5.09 9.93 -10.08
N THR A 164 -5.96 10.83 -9.64
CA THR A 164 -5.72 12.27 -9.49
C THR A 164 -4.70 12.56 -8.40
N ASN A 165 -4.77 11.85 -7.27
CA ASN A 165 -3.87 11.98 -6.13
C ASN A 165 -2.84 10.84 -6.04
N LYS A 166 -2.49 10.21 -7.16
CA LYS A 166 -1.57 9.06 -7.20
C LYS A 166 -0.21 9.32 -6.54
N ASP A 167 0.25 10.57 -6.56
CA ASP A 167 1.51 11.00 -5.96
C ASP A 167 1.48 10.96 -4.42
N ARG A 168 0.33 10.64 -3.80
CA ARG A 168 0.24 10.35 -2.36
C ARG A 168 0.59 8.91 -1.99
N LEU A 169 0.54 7.99 -2.95
CA LEU A 169 1.06 6.62 -2.82
C LEU A 169 2.45 6.46 -3.44
N HIS A 170 2.74 7.28 -4.44
CA HIS A 170 4.06 7.37 -5.05
C HIS A 170 4.84 8.52 -4.42
N PHE A 171 5.54 8.22 -3.32
CA PHE A 171 6.37 9.20 -2.62
C PHE A 171 7.44 9.76 -3.54
N SER A 172 7.53 11.08 -3.66
CA SER A 172 8.59 11.72 -4.43
C SER A 172 9.88 11.81 -3.61
N GLY A 173 11.01 11.45 -4.19
CA GLY A 173 12.34 11.63 -3.60
C GLY A 173 13.42 11.07 -4.51
N ASP A 174 14.67 11.46 -4.31
CA ASP A 174 15.80 10.88 -5.07
C ASP A 174 16.57 9.83 -4.24
N ASN A 175 16.24 9.70 -2.95
CA ASN A 175 16.92 8.84 -1.98
C ASN A 175 15.98 8.51 -0.80
N LEU A 176 16.40 7.60 0.08
CA LEU A 176 15.65 7.21 1.28
C LEU A 176 15.43 8.37 2.25
N GLU A 177 16.37 9.31 2.35
CA GLU A 177 16.19 10.49 3.19
C GLU A 177 14.98 11.35 2.75
N ASP A 178 14.77 11.50 1.45
CA ASP A 178 13.62 12.21 0.89
C ASP A 178 12.31 11.46 1.11
N ILE A 179 12.32 10.14 0.89
CA ILE A 179 11.15 9.28 1.09
C ILE A 179 10.76 9.25 2.57
N SER A 180 11.73 9.09 3.48
CA SER A 180 11.51 8.99 4.93
C SER A 180 10.89 10.26 5.52
N ASP A 181 11.30 11.45 5.08
CA ASP A 181 10.76 12.73 5.52
C ASP A 181 9.25 12.86 5.18
N ASN A 182 8.85 12.38 4.00
CA ASN A 182 7.45 12.34 3.61
C ASN A 182 6.66 11.27 4.38
N LEU A 183 7.21 10.06 4.47
CA LEU A 183 6.55 8.88 5.02
C LEU A 183 6.34 8.96 6.53
N ARG A 184 7.28 9.57 7.26
CA ARG A 184 7.21 9.74 8.72
C ARG A 184 5.94 10.47 9.18
N MET A 185 5.52 11.46 8.40
CA MET A 185 4.32 12.25 8.72
C MET A 185 3.05 11.73 8.05
N ALA A 186 3.18 10.74 7.17
CA ALA A 186 2.06 10.18 6.45
C ALA A 186 1.17 9.36 7.39
N LYS A 187 -0.14 9.56 7.27
CA LYS A 187 -1.17 8.74 7.90
C LYS A 187 -2.42 8.73 7.04
N GLY A 188 -3.26 7.74 7.27
CA GLY A 188 -4.51 7.55 6.53
C GLY A 188 -4.35 6.45 5.50
N PHE A 189 -5.29 6.38 4.56
CA PHE A 189 -5.37 5.28 3.63
C PHE A 189 -5.74 5.73 2.22
N ALA A 190 -5.36 4.94 1.22
CA ALA A 190 -5.91 5.01 -0.12
C ALA A 190 -6.65 3.72 -0.45
N THR A 191 -7.75 3.82 -1.18
CA THR A 191 -8.53 2.67 -1.62
C THR A 191 -8.79 2.76 -3.12
N GLY A 192 -8.81 1.63 -3.79
CA GLY A 192 -9.05 1.59 -5.22
C GLY A 192 -9.22 0.20 -5.77
N ILE A 193 -9.18 0.12 -7.10
CA ILE A 193 -9.28 -1.13 -7.85
C ILE A 193 -7.94 -1.38 -8.54
N VAL A 194 -7.49 -2.63 -8.50
CA VAL A 194 -6.38 -3.08 -9.34
C VAL A 194 -6.95 -3.61 -10.64
N CYS A 195 -6.46 -3.07 -11.75
CA CYS A 195 -6.70 -3.62 -13.08
C CYS A 195 -5.35 -4.08 -13.65
N ALA A 196 -5.32 -5.27 -14.23
CA ALA A 196 -4.15 -5.79 -14.92
C ALA A 196 -4.11 -5.33 -16.38
N THR A 197 -2.88 -5.18 -16.88
CA THR A 197 -2.51 -5.35 -18.28
C THR A 197 -1.50 -6.49 -18.37
N LYS A 198 -1.14 -6.90 -19.59
CA LYS A 198 -0.05 -7.87 -19.82
C LYS A 198 1.28 -7.46 -19.19
N GLU A 199 1.50 -6.15 -19.05
CA GLU A 199 2.78 -5.59 -18.66
C GLU A 199 2.85 -5.28 -17.17
N ALA A 200 1.74 -4.88 -16.53
CA ALA A 200 1.73 -4.39 -15.16
C ALA A 200 0.36 -4.49 -14.47
N ALA A 201 0.39 -4.51 -13.13
CA ALA A 201 -0.78 -4.23 -12.30
C ALA A 201 -0.97 -2.71 -12.14
N LEU A 202 -2.12 -2.19 -12.55
CA LEU A 202 -2.45 -0.77 -12.46
C LEU A 202 -3.34 -0.54 -11.24
N PHE A 203 -2.82 0.20 -10.28
CA PHE A 203 -3.49 0.57 -9.04
C PHE A 203 -4.26 1.86 -9.25
N PHE A 204 -5.53 1.75 -9.62
CA PHE A 204 -6.40 2.91 -9.78
C PHE A 204 -6.93 3.37 -8.43
N MET A 205 -6.30 4.41 -7.88
CA MET A 205 -6.81 5.08 -6.70
C MET A 205 -8.17 5.71 -7.01
N MET A 206 -9.16 5.35 -6.21
CA MET A 206 -10.52 5.88 -6.30
C MET A 206 -10.81 6.86 -5.17
N ASN A 207 -10.16 6.70 -4.02
CA ASN A 207 -10.13 7.72 -2.99
C ASN A 207 -8.87 7.62 -2.14
N ASP A 208 -8.64 8.66 -1.36
CA ASP A 208 -7.66 8.64 -0.30
C ASP A 208 -8.07 9.56 0.86
N LYS A 209 -7.58 9.22 2.04
CA LYS A 209 -7.59 10.06 3.23
C LYS A 209 -6.17 10.31 3.74
N ILE A 210 -5.19 10.30 2.84
CA ILE A 210 -3.78 10.42 3.19
C ILE A 210 -3.49 11.89 3.51
N VAL A 211 -2.89 12.11 4.67
CA VAL A 211 -2.38 13.42 5.07
C VAL A 211 -0.94 13.31 5.53
N PHE A 212 -0.16 14.33 5.18
CA PHE A 212 1.26 14.45 5.54
C PHE A 212 1.48 15.47 6.68
N ARG A 213 0.43 15.72 7.47
CA ARG A 213 0.42 16.65 8.61
C ARG A 213 -0.47 16.10 9.71
N GLU A 214 -0.06 16.29 10.96
CA GLU A 214 -0.80 15.81 12.13
C GLU A 214 -2.23 16.35 12.22
N ASP A 215 -2.40 17.65 11.97
CA ASP A 215 -3.68 18.35 12.18
C ASP A 215 -4.56 18.40 10.94
N ALA A 216 -4.13 17.78 9.84
CA ALA A 216 -4.90 17.80 8.60
C ALA A 216 -5.98 16.70 8.62
N THR A 217 -7.16 17.07 8.16
CA THR A 217 -8.26 16.14 7.87
C THR A 217 -8.44 16.06 6.36
N ALA A 218 -8.37 14.86 5.80
CA ALA A 218 -8.65 14.65 4.38
C ALA A 218 -10.16 14.63 4.13
N GLU A 219 -10.58 15.33 3.08
CA GLU A 219 -11.95 15.27 2.59
C GLU A 219 -12.17 13.99 1.79
N PHE A 220 -13.36 13.41 1.94
CA PHE A 220 -13.76 12.27 1.13
C PHE A 220 -14.07 12.73 -0.29
N TYR A 221 -13.57 12.00 -1.28
CA TYR A 221 -13.89 12.20 -2.68
C TYR A 221 -13.94 10.83 -3.39
N ILE A 222 -14.51 10.80 -4.59
CA ILE A 222 -14.43 9.65 -5.50
C ILE A 222 -13.79 10.16 -6.80
N ASP A 223 -12.75 9.49 -7.26
CA ASP A 223 -12.05 9.83 -8.50
C ASP A 223 -12.85 9.34 -9.71
N GLN A 224 -13.75 10.19 -10.19
CA GLN A 224 -14.57 9.88 -11.36
C GLN A 224 -13.74 9.60 -12.61
N LYS A 225 -12.57 10.24 -12.76
CA LYS A 225 -11.69 10.04 -13.90
C LYS A 225 -11.06 8.65 -13.89
N SER A 226 -10.69 8.14 -12.71
CA SER A 226 -10.26 6.75 -12.55
C SER A 226 -11.37 5.79 -12.98
N ILE A 227 -12.61 6.04 -12.56
CA ILE A 227 -13.78 5.20 -12.96
C ILE A 227 -13.96 5.21 -14.47
N GLU A 228 -14.04 6.38 -15.10
CA GLU A 228 -14.20 6.51 -16.56
C GLU A 228 -13.07 5.80 -17.33
N THR A 229 -11.84 5.87 -16.82
CA THR A 229 -10.69 5.21 -17.44
C THR A 229 -10.81 3.69 -17.36
N ILE A 230 -11.24 3.16 -16.22
CA ILE A 230 -11.46 1.72 -16.03
C ILE A 230 -12.60 1.25 -16.94
N GLU A 231 -13.74 1.92 -16.95
CA GLU A 231 -14.89 1.54 -17.79
C GLU A 231 -14.52 1.55 -19.29
N SER A 232 -13.81 2.59 -19.74
CA SER A 232 -13.34 2.67 -21.13
C SER A 232 -12.34 1.56 -21.45
N GLY A 233 -11.38 1.29 -20.55
CA GLY A 233 -10.38 0.24 -20.74
C GLY A 233 -10.99 -1.16 -20.76
N ILE A 234 -11.99 -1.44 -19.92
CA ILE A 234 -12.75 -2.69 -19.94
C ILE A 234 -13.48 -2.83 -21.28
N LYS A 235 -14.21 -1.79 -21.70
CA LYS A 235 -14.96 -1.79 -22.97
C LYS A 235 -14.05 -2.04 -24.17
N ASN A 236 -12.81 -1.56 -24.13
CA ASN A 236 -11.81 -1.73 -25.18
C ASN A 236 -10.99 -3.03 -25.04
N ASN A 237 -11.23 -3.86 -24.01
CA ASN A 237 -10.43 -5.04 -23.68
C ASN A 237 -8.94 -4.72 -23.41
N GLU A 238 -8.66 -3.58 -22.80
CA GLU A 238 -7.31 -3.11 -22.44
C GLU A 238 -7.02 -3.28 -20.95
N LEU A 239 -8.06 -3.23 -20.11
CA LEU A 239 -7.96 -3.33 -18.66
C LEU A 239 -8.83 -4.47 -18.12
N PHE A 240 -8.26 -5.24 -17.21
CA PHE A 240 -8.94 -6.40 -16.63
C PHE A 240 -8.96 -6.24 -15.10
N PRO A 241 -10.12 -6.05 -14.47
CA PRO A 241 -10.22 -5.96 -13.02
C PRO A 241 -9.68 -7.21 -12.35
N VAL A 242 -8.94 -7.05 -11.27
CA VAL A 242 -8.29 -8.16 -10.54
C VAL A 242 -8.84 -8.25 -9.12
N ASN A 243 -8.75 -7.16 -8.37
CA ASN A 243 -9.15 -7.08 -6.97
C ASN A 243 -9.40 -5.62 -6.57
N TRP A 244 -9.84 -5.40 -5.34
CA TRP A 244 -9.68 -4.09 -4.70
C TRP A 244 -8.41 -4.08 -3.84
N PHE A 245 -7.85 -2.88 -3.66
CA PHE A 245 -6.74 -2.66 -2.74
C PHE A 245 -7.06 -1.54 -1.76
N ARG A 246 -6.48 -1.65 -0.56
CA ARG A 246 -6.35 -0.56 0.40
C ARG A 246 -4.91 -0.52 0.91
N PHE A 247 -4.32 0.66 0.89
CA PHE A 247 -3.05 0.91 1.57
C PHE A 247 -3.27 1.84 2.75
N ASP A 248 -3.05 1.35 3.96
CA ASP A 248 -2.89 2.18 5.15
C ASP A 248 -1.40 2.56 5.25
N ILE A 249 -1.10 3.85 5.26
CA ILE A 249 0.25 4.37 5.01
C ILE A 249 0.95 4.84 6.30
N GLY A 250 2.26 4.61 6.35
CA GLY A 250 3.15 5.07 7.42
C GLY A 250 3.01 4.25 8.70
N ILE A 251 3.86 4.51 9.70
CA ILE A 251 3.95 3.69 10.92
C ILE A 251 2.63 3.57 11.70
N ARG A 252 1.75 4.57 11.54
CA ARG A 252 0.42 4.59 12.16
C ARG A 252 -0.57 3.62 11.53
N SER A 253 -0.23 2.99 10.41
CA SER A 253 -1.05 1.92 9.82
C SER A 253 -1.20 0.72 10.76
N PHE A 254 -0.26 0.47 11.69
CA PHE A 254 -0.47 -0.56 12.72
C PHE A 254 -1.68 -0.28 13.62
N GLU A 255 -2.08 0.99 13.78
CA GLU A 255 -3.28 1.38 14.54
C GLU A 255 -4.59 0.89 13.87
N THR A 256 -4.54 0.43 12.61
CA THR A 256 -5.71 -0.09 11.89
C THR A 256 -5.88 -1.60 11.99
N LEU A 257 -4.93 -2.29 12.62
CA LEU A 257 -5.01 -3.73 12.89
C LEU A 257 -6.07 -4.04 13.95
N GLU A 258 -6.81 -5.15 13.79
CA GLU A 258 -7.91 -5.46 14.71
C GLU A 258 -7.45 -5.65 16.15
N LEU A 259 -6.29 -6.27 16.36
CA LEU A 259 -5.71 -6.50 17.68
C LEU A 259 -4.84 -5.34 18.19
N TRP A 260 -4.86 -4.17 17.53
CA TRP A 260 -4.02 -3.05 17.93
C TRP A 260 -4.20 -2.67 19.41
N ASP A 261 -5.44 -2.61 19.87
CA ASP A 261 -5.74 -2.26 21.26
C ASP A 261 -5.19 -3.28 22.27
N ASP A 262 -5.04 -4.54 21.87
CA ASP A 262 -4.48 -5.61 22.70
C ASP A 262 -2.95 -5.60 22.70
N ILE A 263 -2.32 -5.23 21.58
CA ILE A 263 -0.86 -5.30 21.43
C ILE A 263 -0.13 -3.98 21.70
N LYS A 264 -0.80 -2.81 21.58
CA LYS A 264 -0.15 -1.49 21.63
C LYS A 264 0.69 -1.25 22.88
N ASP A 265 0.35 -1.92 23.98
CA ASP A 265 1.05 -1.78 25.26
C ASP A 265 2.17 -2.80 25.49
N ASN A 266 2.35 -3.76 24.58
CA ASN A 266 3.41 -4.77 24.63
C ASN A 266 4.81 -4.12 24.63
N ALA A 267 5.69 -4.60 25.51
CA ALA A 267 7.01 -4.01 25.72
C ALA A 267 7.95 -4.21 24.52
N GLU A 268 7.93 -5.38 23.88
CA GLU A 268 8.75 -5.68 22.70
C GLU A 268 8.31 -4.81 21.52
N LEU A 269 6.99 -4.70 21.30
CA LEU A 269 6.44 -3.84 20.25
C LEU A 269 6.83 -2.36 20.46
N LYS A 270 6.67 -1.85 21.69
CA LYS A 270 7.07 -0.47 22.01
C LYS A 270 8.56 -0.23 21.78
N GLN A 271 9.39 -1.21 22.12
CA GLN A 271 10.83 -1.11 21.92
C GLN A 271 11.17 -1.03 20.43
N ILE A 272 10.65 -1.94 19.60
CA ILE A 272 10.98 -1.94 18.17
C ILE A 272 10.42 -0.70 17.44
N LEU A 273 9.25 -0.22 17.83
CA LEU A 273 8.69 1.03 17.28
C LEU A 273 9.58 2.25 17.61
N LYS A 274 10.21 2.26 18.79
CA LYS A 274 11.17 3.29 19.16
C LYS A 274 12.46 3.17 18.35
N GLU A 275 13.02 1.96 18.24
CA GLU A 275 14.22 1.70 17.42
C GLU A 275 13.99 2.13 15.97
N TYR A 276 12.79 1.86 15.44
CA TYR A 276 12.40 2.30 14.10
C TYR A 276 12.25 3.83 13.99
N ASP A 277 11.68 4.53 14.99
CA ASP A 277 11.64 6.01 14.98
C ASP A 277 13.06 6.60 14.99
N ASP A 278 13.98 6.03 15.78
CA ASP A 278 15.38 6.45 15.81
C ASP A 278 16.07 6.23 14.44
N TYR A 279 15.82 5.08 13.81
CA TYR A 279 16.27 4.77 12.45
C TYR A 279 15.79 5.80 11.42
N ILE A 280 14.49 6.17 11.45
CA ILE A 280 13.94 7.20 10.57
C ILE A 280 14.49 8.60 10.86
N ILE A 281 14.65 8.95 12.14
CA ILE A 281 15.21 10.24 12.55
C ILE A 281 16.63 10.40 11.98
N ASN A 282 17.43 9.34 11.94
CA ASN A 282 18.78 9.39 11.38
C ASN A 282 18.78 9.74 9.88
N PHE A 283 17.86 9.21 9.08
CA PHE A 283 17.73 9.65 7.68
C PHE A 283 17.39 11.13 7.56
N VAL A 284 16.47 11.61 8.39
CA VAL A 284 16.05 13.02 8.38
C VAL A 284 17.21 13.93 8.81
N ILE A 285 17.96 13.56 9.85
CA ILE A 285 19.16 14.28 10.29
C ILE A 285 20.19 14.32 9.15
N ASN A 286 20.52 13.17 8.55
CA ASN A 286 21.47 13.08 7.45
C ASN A 286 21.08 13.98 6.27
N LYS A 287 19.79 14.03 5.93
CA LYS A 287 19.23 14.94 4.91
C LYS A 287 19.59 16.39 5.18
N TYR A 288 19.26 16.86 6.38
CA TYR A 288 19.40 18.27 6.74
C TYR A 288 20.85 18.66 7.03
N GLN A 289 21.69 17.73 7.49
CA GLN A 289 23.13 17.95 7.59
C GLN A 289 23.79 18.11 6.23
N LYS A 290 23.48 17.24 5.26
CA LYS A 290 23.94 17.38 3.87
C LYS A 290 23.52 18.74 3.32
N TYR A 291 22.28 19.15 3.57
CA TYR A 291 21.77 20.46 3.17
C TYR A 291 22.53 21.63 3.84
N ALA A 292 22.68 21.62 5.17
CA ALA A 292 23.36 22.67 5.93
C ALA A 292 24.84 22.81 5.56
N THR A 293 25.52 21.68 5.35
CA THR A 293 26.92 21.63 4.89
C THR A 293 27.05 22.19 3.48
N SER A 294 26.13 21.82 2.57
CA SER A 294 26.11 22.34 1.19
C SER A 294 25.84 23.85 1.11
N THR A 295 25.14 24.41 2.11
CA THR A 295 24.79 25.84 2.20
C THR A 295 25.72 26.66 3.11
N LYS A 296 26.80 26.07 3.66
CA LYS A 296 27.77 26.72 4.56
C LYS A 296 27.13 27.39 5.80
N MET A 297 26.08 26.80 6.35
CA MET A 297 25.54 27.21 7.65
C MET A 297 26.40 26.60 8.77
N SER A 298 26.82 27.40 9.76
CA SER A 298 27.82 26.99 10.77
C SER A 298 27.33 25.83 11.64
N ALA A 299 28.20 24.82 11.77
CA ALA A 299 27.95 23.55 12.43
C ALA A 299 27.93 23.63 13.97
N GLU A 300 26.74 23.81 14.55
CA GLU A 300 26.40 23.32 15.90
C GLU A 300 25.01 22.62 15.93
N PHE A 301 24.34 22.50 14.77
CA PHE A 301 22.98 21.96 14.67
C PHE A 301 22.84 20.53 15.20
N GLU A 302 23.79 19.65 14.90
CA GLU A 302 23.72 18.23 15.27
C GLU A 302 23.76 18.04 16.80
N LYS A 303 24.64 18.78 17.47
CA LYS A 303 24.78 18.74 18.93
C LYS A 303 23.56 19.36 19.63
N ASP A 304 23.09 20.50 19.15
CA ASP A 304 21.91 21.17 19.69
C ASP A 304 20.64 20.35 19.44
N PHE A 305 20.53 19.71 18.26
CA PHE A 305 19.40 18.85 17.92
C PHE A 305 19.41 17.60 18.78
N ASP A 306 20.55 16.92 18.97
CA ASP A 306 20.61 15.70 19.77
C ASP A 306 20.29 15.91 21.25
N GLU A 307 20.61 17.08 21.80
CA GLU A 307 20.28 17.48 23.17
C GLU A 307 18.79 17.85 23.37
N MET A 308 18.00 17.99 22.30
CA MET A 308 16.56 18.30 22.37
C MET A 308 15.71 17.10 22.80
N SER A 309 14.64 17.38 23.54
CA SER A 309 13.58 16.39 23.78
C SER A 309 12.87 16.00 22.48
N TRP A 310 12.19 14.86 22.48
CA TRP A 310 11.46 14.36 21.30
C TRP A 310 10.45 15.38 20.74
N TRP A 311 9.75 16.12 21.60
CA TRP A 311 8.80 17.17 21.20
C TRP A 311 9.51 18.37 20.55
N GLU A 312 10.67 18.74 21.06
CA GLU A 312 11.49 19.81 20.51
C GLU A 312 12.11 19.42 19.17
N LYS A 313 12.62 18.18 19.03
CA LYS A 313 13.08 17.63 17.74
C LYS A 313 11.96 17.64 16.71
N ARG A 314 10.76 17.17 17.08
CA ARG A 314 9.58 17.15 16.20
C ARG A 314 9.15 18.56 15.78
N LYS A 315 9.17 19.51 16.72
CA LYS A 315 8.85 20.92 16.45
C LYS A 315 9.91 21.60 15.59
N ALA A 316 11.19 21.41 15.89
CA ALA A 316 12.30 21.99 15.13
C ALA A 316 12.28 21.52 13.67
N LEU A 317 12.05 20.23 13.42
CA LEU A 317 11.91 19.71 12.06
C LEU A 317 10.68 20.27 11.33
N LYS A 318 9.55 20.42 12.02
CA LYS A 318 8.33 21.06 11.47
C LYS A 318 8.60 22.51 11.09
N ASP A 319 9.23 23.28 11.98
CA ASP A 319 9.55 24.69 11.80
C ASP A 319 10.58 24.88 10.67
N MET A 320 11.59 24.01 10.58
CA MET A 320 12.57 24.00 9.49
C MET A 320 11.92 23.73 8.12
N ARG A 321 11.07 22.72 8.03
CA ARG A 321 10.33 22.41 6.81
C ARG A 321 9.46 23.59 6.36
N ASP A 322 8.78 24.24 7.30
CA ASP A 322 7.89 25.36 7.00
C ASP A 322 8.69 26.62 6.60
N ALA A 323 9.85 26.87 7.20
CA ALA A 323 10.78 27.92 6.77
C ALA A 323 11.33 27.68 5.36
N ILE A 324 11.70 26.44 5.02
CA ILE A 324 12.16 26.08 3.67
C ILE A 324 11.05 26.30 2.64
N LYS A 325 9.79 25.97 2.96
CA LYS A 325 8.66 26.23 2.07
C LYS A 325 8.46 27.72 1.76
N ILE A 326 8.62 28.58 2.77
CA ILE A 326 8.54 30.03 2.61
C ILE A 326 9.66 30.50 1.68
N LEU A 327 10.91 30.10 1.96
CA LEU A 327 12.07 30.49 1.16
C LEU A 327 11.98 29.98 -0.29
N THR A 328 11.48 28.76 -0.50
CA THR A 328 11.33 28.17 -1.84
C THR A 328 10.21 28.83 -2.65
N LYS A 329 9.19 29.37 -1.98
CA LYS A 329 8.11 30.13 -2.62
C LYS A 329 8.60 31.52 -3.02
N GLU A 330 9.38 32.18 -2.17
CA GLU A 330 9.97 33.50 -2.43
C GLU A 330 11.04 33.48 -3.54
N TYR A 331 11.72 32.35 -3.77
CA TYR A 331 12.70 32.20 -4.86
C TYR A 331 12.08 31.87 -6.23
N LYS A 332 10.78 31.56 -6.29
CA LYS A 332 10.05 31.26 -7.54
C LYS A 332 9.20 32.44 -8.05
N GLU A 333 9.14 33.52 -7.29
CA GLU A 333 8.66 34.86 -7.71
C GLU A 333 9.86 35.74 -8.06
#